data_AF-A0A2W6D5R9-F1
#
_entry.id   AF-A0A2W6D5R9-F1
#
_cell.length_a   1.000
_cell.length_b   1.000
_cell.length_c   1.000
_cell.angle_alpha   90.00
_cell.angle_beta   90.00
_cell.angle_gamma   90.00
#
_symmetry.space_group_name_H-M   'P 1'
#
loop_
_entity.id
_entity.type
_entity.pdbx_description
1 polymer ?
#
loop_
_entity_poly.entity_id
_entity_poly.type
_entity_poly.pdbx_seq_one_letter_code
_entity_poly.pdbx_strand_id
1 'polypeptide(L)'
;MTTQAVRPATVTLAAGADVLAVLVFAAVGRTSHAEGVNALGVLITAVPFLLGLLVGWLVGRAWRTPLRLPVGVVVWVGTVVVGFGVRAAFTHRLPLTFVLVAGASLALFLLGWRGVTHLIARSRRQNA
;
A
#
# COMPACT_ATOMS: atom_id res chain seq x y z
N MET A 1 25.90 -3.62 -21.42
CA MET A 1 24.99 -3.63 -20.25
C MET A 1 23.58 -3.38 -20.73
N THR A 2 22.79 -4.42 -20.97
CA THR A 2 21.38 -4.28 -21.34
C THR A 2 20.56 -4.10 -20.06
N THR A 3 20.10 -2.87 -19.81
CA THR A 3 19.15 -2.59 -18.73
C THR A 3 17.86 -3.36 -19.05
N GLN A 4 17.61 -4.50 -18.41
CA GLN A 4 16.34 -5.19 -18.56
C GLN A 4 15.23 -4.26 -18.07
N ALA A 5 14.44 -3.73 -19.00
CA ALA A 5 13.26 -2.95 -18.68
C ALA A 5 12.26 -3.83 -17.93
N VAL A 6 11.68 -3.32 -16.83
CA VAL A 6 10.59 -4.00 -16.13
C VAL A 6 9.41 -4.14 -17.08
N ARG A 7 8.84 -5.34 -17.17
CA ARG A 7 7.68 -5.60 -18.02
C ARG A 7 6.50 -4.72 -17.57
N PRO A 8 5.77 -4.07 -18.50
CA PRO A 8 4.66 -3.17 -18.14
C PRO A 8 3.58 -3.90 -17.33
N ALA A 9 3.30 -5.17 -17.65
CA ALA A 9 2.37 -6.00 -16.89
C ALA A 9 2.74 -6.13 -15.41
N THR A 10 4.03 -6.22 -15.08
CA THR A 10 4.49 -6.30 -13.68
C THR A 10 4.22 -5.01 -12.93
N VAL A 11 4.37 -3.87 -13.60
CA VAL A 11 4.06 -2.55 -13.02
C VAL A 11 2.55 -2.45 -12.76
N THR A 12 1.72 -2.79 -13.75
CA THR A 12 0.26 -2.75 -13.61
C THR A 12 -0.24 -3.66 -12.50
N LEU A 13 0.26 -4.90 -12.44
CA LEU A 13 -0.12 -5.85 -11.38
C LEU A 13 0.30 -5.37 -9.99
N ALA A 14 1.50 -4.80 -9.86
CA ALA A 14 1.97 -4.26 -8.59
C ALA A 14 1.15 -3.05 -8.13
N ALA A 15 0.84 -2.12 -9.04
CA ALA A 15 -0.01 -0.98 -8.74
C ALA A 15 -1.43 -1.44 -8.35
N GLY A 16 -2.00 -2.41 -9.07
CA GLY A 16 -3.30 -3.00 -8.74
C GLY A 16 -3.31 -3.68 -7.37
N ALA A 17 -2.26 -4.43 -7.03
CA ALA A 17 -2.11 -5.07 -5.73
C ALA A 17 -2.03 -4.04 -4.59
N ASP A 18 -1.30 -2.93 -4.78
CA ASP A 18 -1.21 -1.86 -3.80
C ASP A 18 -2.54 -1.11 -3.62
N VAL A 19 -3.25 -0.81 -4.70
CA VAL A 19 -4.59 -0.20 -4.64
C VAL A 19 -5.55 -1.12 -3.90
N LEU A 20 -5.56 -2.41 -4.26
CA LEU A 20 -6.41 -3.41 -3.59
C LEU A 20 -6.06 -3.52 -2.10
N ALA A 21 -4.77 -3.51 -1.74
CA ALA A 21 -4.32 -3.50 -0.35
C ALA A 21 -4.87 -2.32 0.45
N VAL A 22 -4.87 -1.10 -0.12
CA VAL A 22 -5.44 0.09 0.53
C VAL A 22 -6.96 0.01 0.65
N LEU A 23 -7.65 -0.52 -0.38
CA LEU A 23 -9.11 -0.72 -0.34
C LEU A 23 -9.51 -1.76 0.71
N VAL A 24 -8.78 -2.87 0.81
CA VAL A 24 -8.98 -3.90 1.83
C VAL A 24 -8.73 -3.32 3.22
N PHE A 25 -7.65 -2.56 3.41
CA PHE A 25 -7.41 -1.83 4.65
C PHE A 25 -8.58 -0.93 5.04
N ALA A 26 -9.11 -0.15 4.10
CA ALA A 26 -10.23 0.75 4.37
C ALA A 26 -11.52 -0.02 4.72
N ALA A 27 -11.82 -1.10 3.99
CA ALA A 27 -12.99 -1.93 4.26
C ALA A 27 -12.91 -2.61 5.63
N VAL A 28 -11.77 -3.22 5.96
CA VAL A 28 -11.53 -3.88 7.27
C VAL A 28 -11.50 -2.85 8.40
N GLY A 29 -10.93 -1.67 8.17
CA GLY A 29 -10.93 -0.58 9.14
C GLY A 29 -12.35 -0.14 9.50
N ARG A 30 -13.23 -0.01 8.50
CA ARG A 30 -14.65 0.33 8.70
C ARG A 30 -15.40 -0.74 9.48
N THR A 31 -15.26 -2.01 9.12
CA THR A 31 -15.92 -3.10 9.87
C THR A 31 -15.49 -3.12 11.33
N SER A 32 -14.20 -2.88 11.59
CA SER A 32 -13.62 -2.87 12.93
C SER A 32 -14.15 -1.73 13.81
N HIS A 33 -14.62 -0.64 13.20
CA HIS A 33 -15.24 0.50 13.90
C HIS A 33 -16.78 0.45 13.89
N ALA A 34 -17.36 -0.71 13.56
CA ALA A 34 -18.80 -0.90 13.38
C ALA A 34 -19.44 0.07 12.36
N GLU A 35 -18.64 0.58 11.42
CA GLU A 35 -19.12 1.39 10.32
C GLU A 35 -19.63 0.48 9.19
N GLY A 36 -20.76 0.84 8.58
CA GLY A 36 -21.30 0.08 7.43
C GLY A 36 -20.30 0.00 6.26
N VAL A 37 -20.22 -1.17 5.64
CA VAL A 37 -19.40 -1.42 4.44
C VAL A 37 -20.26 -1.22 3.20
N ASN A 38 -20.14 -0.04 2.60
CA ASN A 38 -20.64 0.24 1.26
C ASN A 38 -19.52 0.84 0.41
N ALA A 39 -19.63 0.74 -0.91
CA ALA A 39 -18.57 1.11 -1.84
C ALA A 39 -18.11 2.57 -1.64
N LEU A 40 -19.06 3.50 -1.45
CA LEU A 40 -18.76 4.91 -1.25
C LEU A 40 -18.03 5.16 0.08
N GLY A 41 -18.48 4.53 1.17
CA GLY A 41 -17.85 4.65 2.48
C GLY A 41 -16.42 4.11 2.49
N VAL A 42 -16.18 2.97 1.84
CA VAL A 42 -14.82 2.43 1.66
C VAL A 42 -13.96 3.40 0.85
N LEU A 43 -14.49 3.94 -0.24
CA LEU A 43 -13.75 4.88 -1.09
C LEU A 43 -13.40 6.16 -0.32
N ILE A 44 -14.35 6.75 0.42
CA ILE A 44 -14.12 7.93 1.25
C ILE A 44 -13.02 7.67 2.29
N THR A 45 -13.05 6.51 2.95
CA THR A 45 -12.01 6.12 3.92
C THR A 45 -10.65 5.89 3.23
N ALA A 46 -10.64 5.33 2.02
CA ALA A 46 -9.42 4.98 1.29
C ALA A 46 -8.74 6.18 0.62
N VAL A 47 -9.49 7.18 0.14
CA VAL A 47 -8.98 8.29 -0.67
C VAL A 47 -7.73 8.97 -0.11
N PRO A 48 -7.66 9.37 1.18
CA PRO A 48 -6.45 9.97 1.75
C PRO A 48 -5.22 9.07 1.57
N PHE A 49 -5.37 7.77 1.82
CA PHE A 49 -4.29 6.80 1.70
C PHE A 49 -3.98 6.46 0.25
N LEU A 50 -4.95 6.46 -0.66
CA LEU A 50 -4.70 6.32 -2.10
C LEU A 50 -3.90 7.50 -2.66
N LEU A 51 -4.14 8.72 -2.18
CA LEU A 51 -3.30 9.89 -2.51
C LEU A 51 -1.86 9.68 -2.00
N GLY A 52 -1.70 9.20 -0.77
CA GLY A 52 -0.38 8.87 -0.24
C GLY A 52 0.31 7.73 -0.99
N LEU A 53 -0.45 6.72 -1.44
CA LEU A 53 0.05 5.63 -2.26
C LEU A 53 0.61 6.16 -3.58
N LEU A 54 -0.13 7.06 -4.24
CA LEU A 54 0.32 7.72 -5.47
C LEU A 54 1.63 8.49 -5.23
N VAL A 55 1.70 9.30 -4.17
CA VAL A 55 2.92 10.05 -3.81
C VAL A 55 4.08 9.09 -3.53
N GLY A 56 3.85 8.03 -2.76
CA GLY A 56 4.87 7.01 -2.46
C GLY A 56 5.40 6.31 -3.71
N TRP A 57 4.52 6.01 -4.67
CA TRP A 57 4.89 5.45 -5.98
C TRP A 57 5.77 6.41 -6.79
N LEU A 58 5.40 7.69 -6.83
CA LEU A 58 6.14 8.74 -7.53
C LEU A 58 7.53 8.96 -6.92
N VAL A 59 7.60 9.13 -5.60
CA VAL A 59 8.87 9.34 -4.87
C VAL A 59 9.77 8.11 -4.97
N GLY A 60 9.22 6.92 -4.76
CA GLY A 60 9.96 5.66 -4.85
C GLY A 60 10.30 5.24 -6.29
N ARG A 61 9.77 5.94 -7.30
CA ARG A 61 9.83 5.56 -8.72
C ARG A 61 9.48 4.08 -8.90
N ALA A 62 8.40 3.66 -8.27
CA ALA A 62 8.10 2.24 -8.06
C ALA A 62 7.96 1.44 -9.36
N TRP A 63 7.59 2.09 -10.47
CA TRP A 63 7.58 1.49 -11.81
C TRP A 63 8.94 0.93 -12.26
N ARG A 64 10.06 1.40 -11.71
CA ARG A 64 11.40 0.90 -12.06
C ARG A 64 11.75 -0.42 -11.39
N THR A 65 11.24 -0.66 -10.18
CA THR A 65 11.51 -1.89 -9.42
C THR A 65 10.36 -2.21 -8.45
N PRO A 66 9.16 -2.54 -8.96
CA PRO A 66 7.92 -2.54 -8.16
C PRO A 66 7.87 -3.62 -7.07
N LEU A 67 8.63 -4.71 -7.26
CA LEU A 67 8.68 -5.86 -6.35
C LEU A 67 9.72 -5.68 -5.23
N ARG A 68 10.59 -4.67 -5.28
CA ARG A 68 11.67 -4.52 -4.27
C ARG A 68 11.10 -4.05 -2.94
N LEU A 69 11.47 -4.72 -1.85
CA LEU A 69 11.05 -4.36 -0.49
C LEU A 69 11.40 -2.92 -0.11
N PRO A 70 12.61 -2.38 -0.38
CA PRO A 70 12.91 -0.97 -0.10
C PRO A 70 11.97 0.02 -0.81
N VAL A 71 11.56 -0.28 -2.05
CA VAL A 71 10.55 0.53 -2.76
C VAL A 71 9.20 0.40 -2.06
N GLY A 72 8.82 -0.81 -1.65
CA GLY A 72 7.62 -1.03 -0.84
C GLY A 72 7.61 -0.19 0.45
N VAL A 73 8.75 -0.05 1.12
CA VAL A 73 8.87 0.78 2.32
C VAL A 73 8.65 2.26 2.00
N VAL A 74 9.23 2.78 0.92
CA VAL A 74 8.99 4.17 0.47
C VAL A 74 7.50 4.38 0.14
N VAL A 75 6.90 3.44 -0.57
CA VAL A 75 5.47 3.47 -0.90
C VAL A 75 4.62 3.47 0.38
N TRP A 76 4.92 2.59 1.33
CA TRP A 76 4.23 2.54 2.62
C TRP A 76 4.37 3.82 3.43
N VAL A 77 5.59 4.37 3.56
CA VAL A 77 5.82 5.64 4.27
C VAL A 77 5.04 6.78 3.60
N GLY A 78 5.06 6.87 2.26
CA GLY A 78 4.26 7.85 1.52
C GLY A 78 2.75 7.72 1.80
N THR A 79 2.23 6.50 1.73
CA THR A 79 0.83 6.18 2.05
C THR A 79 0.44 6.62 3.46
N VAL A 80 1.28 6.32 4.45
CA VAL A 80 1.04 6.65 5.86
C VAL A 80 1.11 8.15 6.10
N VAL A 81 2.21 8.80 5.72
CA VAL A 81 2.46 10.21 6.03
C VAL A 81 1.44 11.11 5.33
N VAL A 82 1.25 10.93 4.03
CA VAL A 82 0.29 11.73 3.26
C VAL A 82 -1.14 11.35 3.63
N GLY A 83 -1.44 10.06 3.80
CA GLY A 83 -2.78 9.61 4.15
C GLY A 83 -3.27 10.15 5.48
N PHE A 84 -2.43 10.08 6.52
CA PHE A 84 -2.75 10.70 7.81
C PHE A 84 -2.74 12.22 7.74
N GLY A 85 -1.83 12.85 6.98
CA GLY A 85 -1.80 14.30 6.81
C GLY A 85 -3.08 14.84 6.18
N VAL A 86 -3.51 14.25 5.05
CA VAL A 86 -4.77 14.59 4.37
C VAL A 86 -5.94 14.34 5.32
N ARG A 87 -6.02 13.16 5.94
CA ARG A 87 -7.12 12.84 6.85
C ARG A 87 -7.22 13.83 8.02
N ALA A 88 -6.09 14.20 8.62
CA ALA A 88 -6.05 15.15 9.73
C ALA A 88 -6.49 16.55 9.35
N ALA A 89 -6.16 16.98 8.13
CA ALA A 89 -6.60 18.28 7.62
C ALA A 89 -8.13 18.38 7.54
N PHE A 90 -8.84 17.28 7.30
CA PHE A 90 -10.31 17.26 7.22
C PHE A 90 -11.00 16.89 8.55
N THR A 91 -10.43 15.99 9.34
CA THR A 91 -11.10 15.49 10.57
C THR A 91 -10.65 16.22 11.84
N HIS A 92 -9.53 16.94 11.79
CA HIS A 92 -8.85 17.52 12.95
C HIS A 92 -8.58 16.50 14.08
N ARG A 93 -8.49 15.20 13.74
CA ARG A 93 -8.33 14.09 14.69
C ARG A 93 -7.34 13.04 14.20
N LEU A 94 -6.29 12.81 14.98
CA LEU A 94 -5.29 11.75 14.80
C LEU A 94 -4.94 11.08 16.15
N PRO A 95 -5.80 10.18 16.68
CA PRO A 95 -5.45 9.41 17.87
C PRO A 95 -4.20 8.56 17.61
N LEU A 96 -3.26 8.53 18.56
CA LEU A 96 -1.98 7.80 18.39
C LEU A 96 -2.19 6.31 18.08
N THR A 97 -3.07 5.63 18.82
CA THR A 97 -3.37 4.21 18.61
C THR A 97 -3.89 3.94 17.20
N PHE A 98 -4.72 4.85 16.66
CA PHE A 98 -5.20 4.74 15.28
C PHE A 98 -4.04 4.83 14.29
N VAL A 99 -3.13 5.79 14.48
CA VAL A 99 -1.94 5.94 13.62
C VAL A 99 -1.07 4.69 13.63
N LEU A 100 -0.80 4.14 14.82
CA LEU A 100 0.04 2.96 14.98
C LEU A 100 -0.60 1.71 14.35
N VAL A 101 -1.86 1.42 14.67
CA VAL A 101 -2.56 0.23 14.18
C VAL A 101 -2.76 0.32 12.67
N ALA A 102 -3.30 1.44 12.16
CA ALA A 102 -3.52 1.58 10.73
C ALA A 102 -2.20 1.64 9.94
N GLY A 103 -1.17 2.30 10.47
CA GLY A 103 0.17 2.28 9.87
C GLY A 103 0.75 0.87 9.78
N ALA A 104 0.62 0.07 10.83
CA ALA A 104 1.06 -1.32 10.85
C ALA A 104 0.23 -2.22 9.91
N SER A 105 -1.10 -2.05 9.85
CA SER A 105 -1.95 -2.77 8.91
C SER A 105 -1.60 -2.44 7.45
N LEU A 106 -1.36 -1.17 7.13
CA LEU A 106 -0.88 -0.75 5.81
C LEU A 106 0.50 -1.35 5.49
N ALA A 107 1.40 -1.42 6.47
CA ALA A 107 2.70 -2.06 6.31
C ALA A 107 2.51 -3.55 5.97
N LEU A 108 1.66 -4.23 6.72
CA LEU A 108 1.35 -5.65 6.51
C LEU A 108 0.81 -5.89 5.11
N PHE A 109 -0.17 -5.11 4.64
CA PHE A 109 -0.74 -5.33 3.31
C PHE A 109 0.24 -4.96 2.19
N LEU A 110 0.85 -3.76 2.22
CA LEU A 110 1.72 -3.28 1.14
C LEU A 110 3.07 -4.01 1.08
N LEU A 111 3.67 -4.34 2.22
CA LEU A 111 4.95 -5.06 2.27
C LEU A 111 4.74 -6.57 2.24
N GLY A 112 3.64 -7.07 2.79
CA GLY A 112 3.35 -8.50 2.90
C GLY A 112 3.26 -9.19 1.55
N TRP A 113 2.51 -8.62 0.59
CA TRP A 113 2.41 -9.23 -0.74
C TRP A 113 3.78 -9.27 -1.45
N ARG A 114 4.59 -8.22 -1.30
CA ARG A 114 5.96 -8.18 -1.82
C ARG A 114 6.82 -9.26 -1.16
N GLY A 115 6.74 -9.39 0.16
CA GLY A 115 7.41 -10.45 0.92
C GLY A 115 7.06 -11.85 0.41
N VAL A 116 5.77 -12.11 0.19
CA VAL A 116 5.29 -13.38 -0.38
C VAL A 116 5.87 -13.63 -1.77
N THR A 117 5.91 -12.61 -2.65
CA THR A 117 6.52 -12.78 -3.98
C THR A 117 8.02 -13.12 -3.91
N HIS A 118 8.76 -12.55 -2.96
CA HIS A 118 10.17 -12.89 -2.73
C HIS A 118 10.34 -14.32 -2.20
N LEU A 119 9.48 -14.76 -1.29
CA LEU A 119 9.51 -16.12 -0.76
C LEU A 119 9.23 -17.16 -1.85
N ILE A 120 8.21 -16.92 -2.68
CA ILE A 120 7.88 -17.80 -3.82
C ILE A 120 9.03 -17.84 -4.83
N ALA A 121 9.61 -16.69 -5.17
CA ALA A 121 10.75 -16.63 -6.09
C ALA A 121 11.99 -17.35 -5.55
N ARG A 122 12.22 -17.30 -4.23
CA ARG A 122 13.31 -18.03 -3.57
C ARG A 122 13.10 -19.55 -3.61
N SER A 123 11.89 -20.02 -3.30
CA SER A 123 11.57 -21.46 -3.31
C SER A 123 11.70 -22.07 -4.71
N ARG A 124 11.29 -21.36 -5.77
CA ARG A 124 11.45 -21.83 -7.16
C ARG A 124 12.91 -21.98 -7.58
N ARG A 125 13.81 -21.17 -7.05
CA ARG A 125 15.26 -21.29 -7.31
C ARG A 125 15.92 -22.44 -6.53
N GLN A 126 15.30 -22.91 -5.45
CA GLN A 126 15.80 -24.03 -4.67
C GLN A 126 15.35 -25.39 -5.24
N ASN A 127 14.24 -25.40 -5.98
CA ASN A 127 13.67 -26.60 -6.62
C ASN A 127 14.10 -26.76 -8.10
N ALA A 128 14.96 -25.88 -8.63
CA ALA A 128 15.48 -25.91 -9.99
C ALA A 128 17.00 -26.14 -9.95
#